data_AF-A0A382H2T7-F1
#
_entry.id   AF-A0A382H2T7-F1
#
_cell.length_a   1.000
_cell.length_b   1.000
_cell.length_c   1.000
_cell.angle_alpha   90.00
_cell.angle_beta   90.00
_cell.angle_gamma   90.00
#
_symmetry.space_group_name_H-M   'P 1'
#
loop_
_entity.id
_entity.type
_entity.pdbx_description
1 polymer ?
#
loop_
_entity_poly.entity_id
_entity_poly.type
_entity_poly.pdbx_seq_one_letter_code
_entity_poly.pdbx_strand_id
1 'polypeptide(L)'
;MPLALGIIDAENQGIKSHGFHYLPIYCLHLKCKKVKGSANPVLNTISNVSFKVNADNGFAHRAITLGMEKLIPSAKENGISSLAITNSYNCGVLGYHTKNIAKEKLLAIGFTNAPASIAPLGGIKPVVGTNPISIAVYNKGGVNIIIDQSASVVAKSEISVRAKSGEKIPEGWAFGPDGKITTDAATALKGTMAPAGKYKGFGMGLFVEIMSACLTGSNLGIEASSFANDQGGPPGTGQFFIAINPEKYSNSFEDKIEKIIKSIKSQEKARVPGSKRISNYKTNVNNEISIKEELYNKIISLSE
;
A
#
# COMPACT_ATOMS: atom_id res chain seq x y z
N MET A 1 4.92 13.41 -12.66
CA MET A 1 3.61 13.27 -11.97
C MET A 1 3.51 11.92 -11.24
N PRO A 2 4.13 11.76 -10.05
CA PRO A 2 4.24 10.46 -9.39
C PRO A 2 2.91 9.77 -9.06
N LEU A 3 1.89 10.52 -8.63
CA LEU A 3 0.57 9.98 -8.31
C LEU A 3 -0.13 9.40 -9.55
N ALA A 4 -0.16 10.14 -10.66
CA ALA A 4 -0.81 9.70 -11.89
C ALA A 4 -0.19 8.39 -12.42
N LEU A 5 1.14 8.27 -12.36
CA LEU A 5 1.84 7.03 -12.72
C LEU A 5 1.44 5.85 -11.82
N GLY A 6 1.29 6.08 -10.51
CA GLY A 6 0.82 5.06 -9.58
C GLY A 6 -0.61 4.59 -9.87
N ILE A 7 -1.51 5.52 -10.21
CA ILE A 7 -2.91 5.21 -10.58
C ILE A 7 -2.97 4.39 -11.87
N ILE A 8 -2.26 4.83 -12.92
CA ILE A 8 -2.22 4.12 -14.21
C ILE A 8 -1.61 2.73 -14.03
N ASP A 9 -0.55 2.61 -13.23
CA ASP A 9 0.10 1.34 -12.94
C ASP A 9 -0.82 0.38 -12.17
N ALA A 10 -1.59 0.89 -11.19
CA ALA A 10 -2.59 0.11 -10.48
C ALA A 10 -3.70 -0.40 -11.42
N GLU A 11 -4.18 0.46 -12.32
CA GLU A 11 -5.19 0.09 -13.31
C GLU A 11 -4.67 -0.99 -14.26
N ASN A 12 -3.45 -0.83 -14.78
CA ASN A 12 -2.81 -1.81 -15.66
C ASN A 12 -2.59 -3.17 -14.96
N GLN A 13 -2.30 -3.17 -13.66
CA GLN A 13 -2.22 -4.41 -12.87
C GLN A 13 -3.59 -5.04 -12.55
N GLY A 14 -4.70 -4.36 -12.87
CA GLY A 14 -6.07 -4.77 -12.56
C GLY A 14 -6.50 -4.49 -11.11
N ILE A 15 -5.81 -3.59 -10.41
CA ILE A 15 -6.10 -3.20 -9.01
C ILE A 15 -7.03 -1.98 -9.03
N LYS A 16 -8.23 -2.18 -9.55
CA LYS A 16 -9.18 -1.09 -9.83
C LYS A 16 -9.50 -0.23 -8.60
N SER A 17 -9.53 -0.83 -7.41
CA SER A 17 -9.79 -0.14 -6.14
C SER A 17 -8.76 0.95 -5.77
N HIS A 18 -7.57 0.92 -6.37
CA HIS A 18 -6.51 1.92 -6.20
C HIS A 18 -6.11 2.58 -7.53
N GLY A 19 -6.77 2.22 -8.64
CA GLY A 19 -6.66 2.86 -9.95
C GLY A 19 -7.66 3.99 -10.11
N PHE A 20 -8.33 4.07 -11.26
CA PHE A 20 -9.23 5.19 -11.58
C PHE A 20 -10.41 5.32 -10.62
N HIS A 21 -10.86 4.25 -9.96
CA HIS A 21 -11.95 4.33 -8.98
C HIS A 21 -11.59 5.20 -7.76
N TYR A 22 -10.30 5.33 -7.44
CA TYR A 22 -9.84 6.13 -6.30
C TYR A 22 -9.55 7.59 -6.66
N LEU A 23 -9.42 7.91 -7.95
CA LEU A 23 -9.10 9.26 -8.42
C LEU A 23 -10.12 10.32 -7.93
N PRO A 24 -11.45 10.10 -8.00
CA PRO A 24 -12.40 11.07 -7.45
C PRO A 24 -12.23 11.33 -5.95
N ILE A 25 -11.79 10.32 -5.18
CA ILE A 25 -11.51 10.46 -3.75
C ILE A 25 -10.27 11.33 -3.53
N TYR A 26 -9.21 11.15 -4.33
CA TYR A 26 -8.04 12.03 -4.29
C TYR A 26 -8.41 13.48 -4.58
N CYS A 27 -9.24 13.75 -5.60
CA CYS A 27 -9.70 15.10 -5.91
C CYS A 27 -10.55 15.71 -4.80
N LEU A 28 -11.49 14.93 -4.22
CA LEU A 28 -12.29 15.37 -3.08
C LEU A 28 -11.39 15.77 -1.89
N HIS A 29 -10.39 14.95 -1.58
CA HIS A 29 -9.50 15.19 -0.43
C HIS A 29 -8.55 16.37 -0.63
N LEU A 30 -8.24 16.74 -1.88
CA LEU A 30 -7.60 18.02 -2.19
C LEU A 30 -8.56 19.18 -1.90
N LYS A 31 -9.81 19.11 -2.37
CA LYS A 31 -10.83 20.16 -2.16
C LYS A 31 -11.13 20.37 -0.68
N CYS A 32 -11.25 19.31 0.11
CA CYS A 32 -11.51 19.39 1.56
C CYS A 32 -10.23 19.50 2.41
N LYS A 33 -9.06 19.75 1.80
CA LYS A 33 -7.77 20.01 2.49
C LYS A 33 -7.25 18.87 3.37
N LYS A 34 -7.71 17.64 3.14
CA LYS A 34 -7.12 16.42 3.73
C LYS A 34 -5.80 16.04 3.06
N VAL A 35 -5.55 16.56 1.87
CA VAL A 35 -4.24 16.54 1.22
C VAL A 35 -3.87 17.96 0.84
N LYS A 36 -2.65 18.37 1.17
CA LYS A 36 -2.09 19.64 0.74
C LYS A 36 -1.59 19.51 -0.70
N GLY A 37 -2.35 20.06 -1.66
CA GLY A 37 -1.97 20.04 -3.09
C GLY A 37 -0.70 20.81 -3.39
N SER A 38 -0.42 21.87 -2.63
CA SER A 38 0.79 22.69 -2.70
C SER A 38 1.94 22.17 -1.81
N ALA A 39 1.85 20.92 -1.34
CA ALA A 39 2.89 20.35 -0.49
C ALA A 39 4.27 20.39 -1.14
N ASN A 40 5.28 20.76 -0.34
CA ASN A 40 6.67 20.79 -0.76
C ASN A 40 7.50 19.81 0.07
N PRO A 41 7.65 18.55 -0.38
CA PRO A 41 8.37 17.55 0.39
C PRO A 41 9.84 17.93 0.60
N VAL A 42 10.36 17.67 1.80
CA VAL A 42 11.75 17.98 2.19
C VAL A 42 12.47 16.69 2.57
N LEU A 43 13.60 16.42 1.90
CA LEU A 43 14.46 15.29 2.18
C LEU A 43 15.56 15.70 3.17
N ASN A 44 15.72 14.89 4.21
CA ASN A 44 16.76 14.98 5.21
C ASN A 44 17.61 13.70 5.19
N THR A 45 18.93 13.86 5.10
CA THR A 45 19.89 12.76 5.28
C THR A 45 20.14 12.57 6.77
N ILE A 46 19.84 11.39 7.31
CA ILE A 46 20.11 11.05 8.72
C ILE A 46 21.51 10.44 8.84
N SER A 47 21.86 9.55 7.90
CA SER A 47 23.17 8.91 7.78
C SER A 47 23.42 8.50 6.33
N ASN A 48 24.56 7.86 6.06
CA ASN A 48 24.87 7.33 4.73
C ASN A 48 23.87 6.27 4.23
N VAL A 49 23.08 5.67 5.14
CA VAL A 49 22.13 4.57 4.85
C VAL A 49 20.71 4.83 5.35
N SER A 50 20.42 6.03 5.85
CA SER A 50 19.11 6.38 6.39
C SER A 50 18.69 7.78 5.96
N PHE A 51 17.50 7.87 5.38
CA PHE A 51 16.91 9.11 4.87
C PHE A 51 15.50 9.30 5.42
N LYS A 52 15.09 10.55 5.58
CA LYS A 52 13.73 10.91 5.97
C LYS A 52 13.18 11.97 5.02
N VAL A 53 11.94 11.80 4.57
CA VAL A 53 11.23 12.81 3.79
C VAL A 53 9.98 13.22 4.53
N ASN A 54 9.85 14.52 4.83
CA ASN A 54 8.59 15.10 5.27
C ASN A 54 7.75 15.38 4.03
N ALA A 55 6.56 14.78 3.92
CA ALA A 55 5.67 14.94 2.79
C ALA A 55 4.80 16.20 2.85
N ASP A 56 4.88 16.99 3.93
CA ASP A 56 4.17 18.27 4.11
C ASP A 56 2.65 18.12 3.90
N ASN A 57 2.08 17.04 4.46
CA ASN A 57 0.67 16.65 4.33
C ASN A 57 0.19 16.46 2.88
N GLY A 58 1.13 16.28 1.94
CA GLY A 58 0.87 15.98 0.54
C GLY A 58 0.73 14.48 0.26
N PHE A 59 0.62 14.15 -1.02
CA PHE A 59 0.63 12.76 -1.47
C PHE A 59 1.99 12.09 -1.21
N ALA A 60 1.96 10.91 -0.57
CA ALA A 60 3.16 10.11 -0.33
C ALA A 60 3.98 9.83 -1.59
N HIS A 61 3.31 9.63 -2.74
CA HIS A 61 3.96 9.34 -4.02
C HIS A 61 5.12 10.30 -4.36
N ARG A 62 4.92 11.62 -4.15
CA ARG A 62 5.95 12.62 -4.43
C ARG A 62 7.13 12.51 -3.46
N ALA A 63 6.83 12.34 -2.17
CA ALA A 63 7.84 12.19 -1.13
C ALA A 63 8.66 10.90 -1.29
N ILE A 64 8.00 9.80 -1.65
CA ILE A 64 8.64 8.52 -1.91
C ILE A 64 9.58 8.62 -3.12
N THR A 65 9.12 9.19 -4.24
CA THR A 65 9.99 9.39 -5.42
C THR A 65 11.22 10.23 -5.09
N LEU A 66 11.05 11.33 -4.36
CA LEU A 66 12.18 12.16 -3.90
C LEU A 66 13.16 11.37 -3.02
N GLY A 67 12.65 10.58 -2.07
CA GLY A 67 13.48 9.75 -1.19
C GLY A 67 14.23 8.63 -1.91
N MET A 68 13.63 8.06 -2.96
CA MET A 68 14.23 6.99 -3.77
C MET A 68 15.54 7.44 -4.44
N GLU A 69 15.68 8.72 -4.78
CA GLU A 69 16.90 9.30 -5.37
C GLU A 69 18.13 9.13 -4.48
N LYS A 70 17.95 9.03 -3.15
CA LYS A 70 19.02 8.76 -2.18
C LYS A 70 19.05 7.30 -1.73
N LEU A 71 17.88 6.69 -1.51
CA LEU A 71 17.76 5.31 -1.04
C LEU A 71 18.47 4.31 -1.98
N ILE A 72 18.21 4.39 -3.28
CA ILE A 72 18.70 3.43 -4.27
C ILE A 72 20.23 3.43 -4.37
N PRO A 73 20.91 4.57 -4.66
CA PRO A 73 22.37 4.58 -4.75
C PRO A 73 23.03 4.18 -3.43
N SER A 74 22.50 4.66 -2.29
CA SER A 74 22.99 4.30 -0.96
C SER A 74 22.91 2.79 -0.72
N ALA A 75 21.81 2.11 -1.08
CA ALA A 75 21.67 0.67 -0.91
C ALA A 75 22.64 -0.11 -1.81
N LYS A 76 22.81 0.33 -3.07
CA LYS A 76 23.78 -0.27 -4.00
C LYS A 76 25.20 -0.19 -3.43
N GLU A 77 25.57 0.98 -2.92
CA GLU A 77 26.90 1.27 -2.36
C GLU A 77 27.15 0.60 -1.00
N ASN A 78 26.18 0.58 -0.09
CA ASN A 78 26.39 0.18 1.30
C ASN A 78 25.83 -1.21 1.64
N GLY A 79 25.13 -1.86 0.71
CA GLY A 79 24.47 -3.15 0.92
C GLY A 79 23.04 -3.03 1.43
N ILE A 80 22.73 -1.98 2.19
CA ILE A 80 21.39 -1.71 2.72
C ILE A 80 21.17 -0.21 2.85
N SER A 81 19.92 0.23 2.68
CA SER A 81 19.50 1.59 2.95
C SER A 81 18.03 1.66 3.36
N SER A 82 17.64 2.73 4.03
CA SER A 82 16.32 2.93 4.62
C SER A 82 15.77 4.33 4.34
N LEU A 83 14.44 4.42 4.18
CA LEU A 83 13.73 5.65 3.87
C LEU A 83 12.45 5.73 4.71
N ALA A 84 12.38 6.75 5.57
CA ALA A 84 11.19 7.10 6.33
C ALA A 84 10.43 8.25 5.65
N ILE A 85 9.12 8.10 5.49
CA ILE A 85 8.22 9.15 5.01
C ILE A 85 7.28 9.53 6.14
N THR A 86 7.17 10.83 6.42
CA THR A 86 6.32 11.38 7.50
C THR A 86 5.35 12.43 6.99
N ASN A 87 4.27 12.68 7.74
CA ASN A 87 3.21 13.65 7.44
C ASN A 87 2.66 13.48 6.02
N SER A 88 2.30 12.26 5.67
CA SER A 88 1.90 11.90 4.31
C SER A 88 0.44 11.45 4.24
N TYR A 89 -0.15 11.64 3.07
CA TYR A 89 -1.36 10.92 2.69
C TYR A 89 -1.04 9.47 2.30
N ASN A 90 -2.04 8.64 1.99
CA ASN A 90 -1.80 7.26 1.54
C ASN A 90 -0.91 7.18 0.28
N CYS A 91 -0.21 6.05 0.13
CA CYS A 91 0.68 5.78 -0.99
C CYS A 91 0.03 4.93 -2.11
N GLY A 92 -1.30 4.79 -2.11
CA GLY A 92 -2.01 3.93 -3.05
C GLY A 92 -1.60 2.47 -2.90
N VAL A 93 -1.06 1.89 -3.96
CA VAL A 93 -0.57 0.49 -3.98
C VAL A 93 0.85 0.44 -3.44
N LEU A 94 1.07 -0.12 -2.26
CA LEU A 94 2.42 -0.23 -1.67
C LEU A 94 3.39 -1.03 -2.57
N GLY A 95 2.88 -2.09 -3.20
CA GLY A 95 3.62 -2.90 -4.18
C GLY A 95 4.10 -2.14 -5.42
N TYR A 96 3.55 -0.97 -5.74
CA TYR A 96 4.07 -0.13 -6.83
C TYR A 96 5.44 0.45 -6.47
N HIS A 97 5.58 0.94 -5.23
CA HIS A 97 6.82 1.55 -4.74
C HIS A 97 7.92 0.51 -4.54
N THR A 98 7.62 -0.62 -3.91
CA THR A 98 8.60 -1.71 -3.75
C THR A 98 9.01 -2.30 -5.09
N LYS A 99 8.08 -2.46 -6.04
CA LYS A 99 8.40 -2.87 -7.42
C LYS A 99 9.39 -1.90 -8.08
N ASN A 100 9.22 -0.59 -7.90
CA ASN A 100 10.12 0.39 -8.50
C ASN A 100 11.52 0.38 -7.87
N ILE A 101 11.64 0.12 -6.57
CA ILE A 101 12.95 -0.16 -5.93
C ILE A 101 13.54 -1.46 -6.48
N ALA A 102 12.72 -2.51 -6.61
CA ALA A 102 13.19 -3.81 -7.06
C ALA A 102 13.69 -3.81 -8.52
N LYS A 103 13.15 -2.96 -9.39
CA LYS A 103 13.66 -2.78 -10.77
C LYS A 103 15.15 -2.41 -10.81
N GLU A 104 15.66 -1.80 -9.75
CA GLU A 104 17.07 -1.44 -9.58
C GLU A 104 17.96 -2.60 -9.08
N LYS A 105 17.44 -3.84 -9.16
CA LYS A 105 18.07 -5.08 -8.68
C LYS A 105 18.30 -5.12 -7.16
N LEU A 106 17.46 -4.40 -6.42
CA LEU A 106 17.45 -4.41 -4.96
C LEU A 106 16.30 -5.28 -4.45
N LEU A 107 16.51 -5.97 -3.32
CA LEU A 107 15.39 -6.51 -2.55
C LEU A 107 14.70 -5.35 -1.83
N ALA A 108 13.41 -5.17 -2.10
CA ALA A 108 12.64 -4.05 -1.56
C ALA A 108 11.62 -4.54 -0.53
N ILE A 109 11.57 -3.88 0.63
CA ILE A 109 10.56 -4.08 1.66
C ILE A 109 9.90 -2.73 1.95
N GLY A 110 8.57 -2.70 2.04
CA GLY A 110 7.80 -1.49 2.29
C GLY A 110 6.72 -1.70 3.34
N PHE A 111 6.41 -0.63 4.08
CA PHE A 111 5.43 -0.55 5.15
C PHE A 111 4.62 0.73 5.03
N THR A 112 3.32 0.69 5.28
CA THR A 112 2.46 1.89 5.38
C THR A 112 1.32 1.63 6.35
N ASN A 113 0.96 2.62 7.17
CA ASN A 113 -0.20 2.54 8.04
C ASN A 113 -1.42 3.25 7.44
N ALA A 114 -2.57 2.94 8.00
CA ALA A 114 -3.86 3.54 7.65
C ALA A 114 -4.66 3.82 8.93
N PRO A 115 -5.74 4.62 8.85
CA PRO A 115 -6.67 4.80 9.96
C PRO A 115 -7.16 3.48 10.54
N ALA A 116 -7.31 3.45 11.86
CA ALA A 116 -7.58 2.24 12.62
C ALA A 116 -8.84 1.54 12.10
N SER A 117 -8.72 0.22 11.90
CA SER A 117 -9.81 -0.64 11.44
C SER A 117 -9.76 -2.06 11.98
N ILE A 118 -8.63 -2.48 12.58
CA ILE A 118 -8.45 -3.81 13.15
C ILE A 118 -8.21 -3.69 14.66
N ALA A 119 -9.00 -4.42 15.45
CA ALA A 119 -8.88 -4.53 16.89
C ALA A 119 -7.90 -5.66 17.29
N PRO A 120 -7.24 -5.57 18.46
CA PRO A 120 -6.48 -6.67 19.02
C PRO A 120 -7.36 -7.88 19.31
N LEU A 121 -6.76 -9.07 19.41
CA LEU A 121 -7.47 -10.27 19.84
C LEU A 121 -8.11 -10.03 21.22
N GLY A 122 -9.42 -10.29 21.33
CA GLY A 122 -10.20 -10.06 22.55
C GLY A 122 -10.71 -8.62 22.72
N GLY A 123 -10.28 -7.68 21.85
CA GLY A 123 -10.79 -6.31 21.81
C GLY A 123 -11.83 -6.10 20.71
N ILE A 124 -12.60 -5.02 20.85
CA ILE A 124 -13.62 -4.59 19.86
C ILE A 124 -13.34 -3.19 19.30
N LYS A 125 -12.37 -2.48 19.88
CA LYS A 125 -11.96 -1.14 19.43
C LYS A 125 -10.77 -1.27 18.48
N PRO A 126 -10.87 -0.76 17.24
CA PRO A 126 -9.73 -0.72 16.33
C PRO A 126 -8.53 0.03 16.90
N VAL A 127 -7.33 -0.51 16.67
CA VAL A 127 -6.06 0.09 17.11
C VAL A 127 -5.12 0.30 15.93
N VAL A 128 -5.05 -0.65 15.01
CA VAL A 128 -4.19 -0.57 13.82
C VAL A 128 -5.03 -0.50 12.56
N GLY A 129 -4.49 0.10 11.50
CA GLY A 129 -5.15 0.10 10.19
C GLY A 129 -5.05 -1.25 9.47
N THR A 130 -5.45 -1.27 8.19
CA THR A 130 -5.24 -2.41 7.30
C THR A 130 -3.75 -2.66 7.01
N ASN A 131 -2.91 -1.66 7.27
CA ASN A 131 -1.47 -1.70 7.47
C ASN A 131 -0.73 -2.75 6.62
N PRO A 132 -0.66 -2.55 5.29
CA PRO A 132 -0.03 -3.53 4.43
C PRO A 132 1.50 -3.53 4.53
N ILE A 133 2.07 -4.71 4.29
CA ILE A 133 3.48 -4.93 4.04
C ILE A 133 3.67 -5.36 2.59
N SER A 134 4.74 -4.87 1.95
CA SER A 134 5.10 -5.30 0.61
C SER A 134 6.57 -5.72 0.51
N ILE A 135 6.81 -6.75 -0.30
CA ILE A 135 8.14 -7.24 -0.67
C ILE A 135 8.17 -7.40 -2.19
N ALA A 136 9.20 -6.89 -2.84
CA ALA A 136 9.39 -7.08 -4.28
C ALA A 136 10.81 -7.57 -4.58
N VAL A 137 10.91 -8.51 -5.54
CA VAL A 137 12.17 -9.17 -5.89
C VAL A 137 12.36 -9.21 -7.40
N TYR A 138 13.51 -8.72 -7.86
CA TYR A 138 14.00 -8.88 -9.22
C TYR A 138 14.64 -10.26 -9.41
N ASN A 139 14.41 -10.85 -10.57
CA ASN A 139 15.06 -12.09 -10.99
C ASN A 139 15.03 -12.15 -12.53
N LYS A 140 16.16 -12.43 -13.19
CA LYS A 140 16.22 -12.79 -14.63
C LYS A 140 15.31 -11.95 -15.55
N GLY A 141 15.63 -10.67 -15.70
CA GLY A 141 14.98 -9.78 -16.67
C GLY A 141 13.77 -9.01 -16.17
N GLY A 142 13.35 -9.19 -14.91
CA GLY A 142 12.27 -8.37 -14.34
C GLY A 142 11.93 -8.65 -12.88
N VAL A 143 10.98 -7.88 -12.35
CA VAL A 143 10.38 -8.14 -11.04
C VAL A 143 9.42 -9.32 -11.17
N ASN A 144 9.72 -10.43 -10.49
CA ASN A 144 9.00 -11.69 -10.63
C ASN A 144 8.17 -12.07 -9.40
N ILE A 145 8.53 -11.52 -8.23
CA ILE A 145 7.78 -11.71 -6.99
C ILE A 145 7.36 -10.33 -6.49
N ILE A 146 6.05 -10.19 -6.25
CA ILE A 146 5.49 -9.03 -5.55
C ILE A 146 4.51 -9.58 -4.52
N ILE A 147 4.89 -9.47 -3.25
CA ILE A 147 4.01 -9.68 -2.10
C ILE A 147 3.55 -8.30 -1.68
N ASP A 148 2.25 -8.10 -1.54
CA ASP A 148 1.65 -6.82 -1.17
C ASP A 148 0.32 -7.15 -0.51
N GLN A 149 0.34 -7.22 0.82
CA GLN A 149 -0.71 -7.87 1.60
C GLN A 149 -1.12 -7.01 2.79
N SER A 150 -2.42 -6.97 3.06
CA SER A 150 -2.99 -6.32 4.24
C SER A 150 -2.89 -7.23 5.47
N ALA A 151 -2.87 -6.62 6.65
CA ALA A 151 -3.07 -7.30 7.93
C ALA A 151 -4.50 -7.87 8.11
N SER A 152 -5.46 -7.41 7.31
CA SER A 152 -6.86 -7.87 7.34
C SER A 152 -7.19 -8.94 6.28
N VAL A 153 -8.21 -9.75 6.54
CA VAL A 153 -8.70 -10.80 5.63
C VAL A 153 -9.13 -10.24 4.27
N VAL A 154 -9.68 -9.02 4.26
CA VAL A 154 -10.18 -8.32 3.08
C VAL A 154 -9.85 -6.84 3.20
N ALA A 155 -9.76 -6.08 2.11
CA ALA A 155 -9.59 -4.63 2.20
C ALA A 155 -10.86 -3.91 2.71
N LYS A 156 -10.70 -2.81 3.49
CA LYS A 156 -11.84 -2.01 4.00
C LYS A 156 -12.68 -1.41 2.88
N SER A 157 -12.02 -1.06 1.77
CA SER A 157 -12.67 -0.50 0.58
C SER A 157 -13.65 -1.49 -0.06
N GLU A 158 -13.37 -2.79 -0.02
CA GLU A 158 -14.27 -3.83 -0.54
C GLU A 158 -15.56 -3.91 0.29
N ILE A 159 -15.45 -3.87 1.63
CA ILE A 159 -16.63 -3.79 2.52
C ILE A 159 -17.40 -2.49 2.24
N SER A 160 -16.70 -1.37 2.00
CA SER A 160 -17.32 -0.08 1.68
C SER A 160 -18.07 -0.09 0.36
N VAL A 161 -17.58 -0.82 -0.65
CA VAL A 161 -18.27 -1.00 -1.94
C VAL A 161 -19.56 -1.79 -1.73
N ARG A 162 -19.50 -2.93 -1.03
CA ARG A 162 -20.68 -3.76 -0.74
C ARG A 162 -21.73 -3.04 0.10
N ALA A 163 -21.31 -2.23 1.08
CA ALA A 163 -22.22 -1.40 1.85
C ALA A 163 -22.97 -0.39 0.98
N LYS A 164 -22.31 0.20 -0.03
CA LYS A 164 -22.96 1.11 -0.98
C LYS A 164 -23.91 0.41 -1.94
N SER A 165 -23.63 -0.84 -2.33
CA SER A 165 -24.54 -1.63 -3.16
C SER A 165 -25.60 -2.41 -2.38
N GLY A 166 -25.62 -2.32 -1.05
CA GLY A 166 -26.53 -3.09 -0.20
C GLY A 166 -26.24 -4.60 -0.17
N GLU A 167 -25.05 -5.01 -0.61
CA GLU A 167 -24.63 -6.41 -0.64
C GLU A 167 -24.08 -6.88 0.71
N LYS A 168 -24.33 -8.16 1.03
CA LYS A 168 -23.74 -8.82 2.19
C LYS A 168 -22.24 -9.06 1.99
N ILE A 169 -21.50 -9.15 3.11
CA ILE A 169 -20.11 -9.62 3.14
C ILE A 169 -20.07 -11.10 3.56
N PRO A 170 -19.09 -11.89 3.07
CA PRO A 170 -18.84 -13.23 3.60
C PRO A 170 -18.58 -13.22 5.11
N GLU A 171 -18.96 -14.31 5.76
CA GLU A 171 -18.67 -14.53 7.17
C GLU A 171 -17.15 -14.49 7.44
N GLY A 172 -16.76 -13.92 8.58
CA GLY A 172 -15.36 -13.84 8.99
C GLY A 172 -14.56 -12.70 8.35
N TRP A 173 -15.18 -11.83 7.56
CA TRP A 173 -14.53 -10.61 7.05
C TRP A 173 -14.45 -9.48 8.09
N ALA A 174 -15.45 -9.38 8.96
CA ALA A 174 -15.54 -8.32 9.95
C ALA A 174 -16.42 -8.72 11.15
N PHE A 175 -16.29 -7.92 12.19
CA PHE A 175 -17.08 -7.94 13.41
C PHE A 175 -17.86 -6.63 13.51
N GLY A 176 -19.06 -6.69 14.05
CA GLY A 176 -19.88 -5.52 14.36
C GLY A 176 -19.31 -4.71 15.54
N PRO A 177 -19.95 -3.59 15.89
CA PRO A 177 -19.54 -2.76 17.02
C PRO A 177 -19.67 -3.48 18.38
N ASP A 178 -20.45 -4.56 18.45
CA ASP A 178 -20.59 -5.44 19.62
C ASP A 178 -19.52 -6.54 19.69
N GLY A 179 -18.60 -6.59 18.71
CA GLY A 179 -17.56 -7.61 18.62
C GLY A 179 -18.01 -8.95 18.05
N LYS A 180 -19.28 -9.09 17.64
CA LYS A 180 -19.79 -10.33 17.04
C LYS A 180 -19.54 -10.34 15.54
N ILE A 181 -19.38 -11.54 14.96
CA ILE A 181 -19.25 -11.71 13.51
C ILE A 181 -20.49 -11.13 12.83
N THR A 182 -20.29 -10.39 11.74
CA THR A 182 -21.39 -9.83 10.95
C THR A 182 -21.19 -10.09 9.46
N THR A 183 -22.29 -10.33 8.75
CA THR A 183 -22.36 -10.38 7.28
C THR A 183 -22.98 -9.12 6.69
N ASP A 184 -23.44 -8.18 7.53
CA ASP A 184 -23.97 -6.91 7.07
C ASP A 184 -22.84 -5.89 6.88
N ALA A 185 -22.66 -5.42 5.64
CA ALA A 185 -21.56 -4.55 5.28
C ALA A 185 -21.62 -3.19 5.99
N ALA A 186 -22.82 -2.63 6.19
CA ALA A 186 -23.00 -1.35 6.87
C ALA A 186 -22.65 -1.44 8.36
N THR A 187 -23.04 -2.53 9.01
CA THR A 187 -22.68 -2.84 10.40
C THR A 187 -21.19 -3.10 10.54
N ALA A 188 -20.58 -3.84 9.61
CA ALA A 188 -19.14 -4.09 9.58
C ALA A 188 -18.29 -2.81 9.56
N LEU A 189 -18.72 -1.79 8.81
CA LEU A 189 -18.00 -0.50 8.74
C LEU A 189 -17.99 0.27 10.08
N LYS A 190 -18.92 -0.03 10.99
CA LYS A 190 -19.02 0.55 12.33
C LYS A 190 -18.25 -0.26 13.39
N GLY A 191 -17.80 -1.47 13.04
CA GLY A 191 -17.05 -2.36 13.92
C GLY A 191 -15.59 -2.47 13.52
N THR A 192 -15.08 -3.70 13.48
CA THR A 192 -13.68 -3.98 13.21
C THR A 192 -13.50 -5.07 12.16
N MET A 193 -12.49 -4.90 11.31
CA MET A 193 -12.13 -5.88 10.29
C MET A 193 -11.43 -7.07 10.92
N ALA A 194 -11.68 -8.26 10.36
CA ALA A 194 -11.01 -9.47 10.82
C ALA A 194 -9.53 -9.48 10.40
N PRO A 195 -8.59 -9.72 11.33
CA PRO A 195 -7.19 -9.87 10.99
C PRO A 195 -6.91 -11.21 10.27
N ALA A 196 -6.08 -11.16 9.23
CA ALA A 196 -5.69 -12.34 8.45
C ALA A 196 -4.92 -13.33 9.33
N GLY A 197 -5.38 -14.58 9.45
CA GLY A 197 -4.74 -15.54 10.35
C GLY A 197 -4.88 -15.16 11.84
N LYS A 198 -5.96 -14.47 12.21
CA LYS A 198 -6.31 -14.12 13.60
C LYS A 198 -5.21 -13.26 14.25
N TYR A 199 -4.68 -13.68 15.40
CA TYR A 199 -3.65 -12.94 16.13
C TYR A 199 -2.39 -12.64 15.30
N LYS A 200 -2.06 -13.47 14.31
CA LYS A 200 -0.91 -13.24 13.41
C LYS A 200 -1.11 -12.01 12.53
N GLY A 201 -2.31 -11.81 12.00
CA GLY A 201 -2.65 -10.65 11.18
C GLY A 201 -2.62 -9.37 11.99
N PHE A 202 -3.16 -9.40 13.22
CA PHE A 202 -3.06 -8.26 14.13
C PHE A 202 -1.59 -7.95 14.46
N GLY A 203 -0.79 -8.97 14.79
CA GLY A 203 0.64 -8.81 15.06
C GLY A 203 1.40 -8.22 13.87
N MET A 204 1.09 -8.65 12.63
CA MET A 204 1.63 -8.05 11.42
C MET A 204 1.20 -6.58 11.27
N GLY A 205 -0.09 -6.28 11.48
CA GLY A 205 -0.60 -4.90 11.42
C GLY A 205 0.05 -3.98 12.45
N LEU A 206 0.30 -4.47 13.65
CA LEU A 206 1.02 -3.76 14.70
C LEU A 206 2.50 -3.56 14.35
N PHE A 207 3.16 -4.57 13.78
CA PHE A 207 4.53 -4.42 13.28
C PHE A 207 4.61 -3.33 12.21
N VAL A 208 3.69 -3.32 11.25
CA VAL A 208 3.63 -2.26 10.23
C VAL A 208 3.35 -0.89 10.87
N GLU A 209 2.44 -0.79 11.85
CA GLU A 209 2.17 0.47 12.57
C GLU A 209 3.45 1.03 13.22
N ILE A 210 4.24 0.15 13.87
CA ILE A 210 5.53 0.54 14.46
C ILE A 210 6.48 1.05 13.38
N MET A 211 6.60 0.33 12.25
CA MET A 211 7.54 0.67 11.19
C MET A 211 7.15 1.96 10.43
N SER A 212 5.87 2.20 10.20
CA SER A 212 5.43 3.31 9.34
C SER A 212 4.89 4.51 10.10
N ALA A 213 4.43 4.36 11.35
CA ALA A 213 3.96 5.46 12.18
C ALA A 213 4.99 5.83 13.27
N CYS A 214 5.24 4.92 14.21
CA CYS A 214 6.12 5.19 15.35
C CYS A 214 7.54 5.56 14.90
N LEU A 215 8.15 4.74 14.03
CA LEU A 215 9.53 4.95 13.57
C LEU A 215 9.68 6.21 12.70
N THR A 216 8.65 6.59 11.95
CA THR A 216 8.69 7.76 11.06
C THR A 216 8.33 9.05 11.80
N GLY A 217 7.70 8.94 12.97
CA GLY A 217 7.08 10.05 13.70
C GLY A 217 5.80 10.55 13.05
N SER A 218 5.03 9.66 12.43
CA SER A 218 3.73 9.98 11.82
C SER A 218 2.58 9.61 12.75
N ASN A 219 1.38 10.07 12.42
CA ASN A 219 0.18 9.72 13.17
C ASN A 219 -0.04 8.21 13.18
N LEU A 220 -0.41 7.70 14.35
CA LEU A 220 -0.91 6.34 14.54
C LEU A 220 -2.26 6.18 13.82
N GLY A 221 -2.64 4.95 13.52
CA GLY A 221 -3.97 4.65 12.95
C GLY A 221 -5.12 5.21 13.80
N ILE A 222 -4.98 5.26 15.13
CA ILE A 222 -5.98 5.84 16.04
C ILE A 222 -6.06 7.37 16.01
N GLU A 223 -5.04 8.05 15.49
CA GLU A 223 -4.96 9.51 15.36
C GLU A 223 -5.32 9.97 13.95
N ALA A 224 -5.05 9.11 12.95
CA ALA A 224 -5.24 9.42 11.54
C ALA A 224 -6.73 9.57 11.17
N SER A 225 -7.06 10.67 10.50
CA SER A 225 -8.41 10.88 9.97
C SER A 225 -8.75 9.87 8.86
N SER A 226 -10.03 9.50 8.76
CA SER A 226 -10.51 8.45 7.85
C SER A 226 -10.16 8.71 6.38
N PHE A 227 -9.74 7.69 5.63
CA PHE A 227 -9.62 7.81 4.16
C PHE A 227 -10.97 7.66 3.42
N ALA A 228 -12.04 7.28 4.13
CA ALA A 228 -13.32 6.90 3.51
C ALA A 228 -14.36 8.02 3.46
N ASN A 229 -14.07 9.20 4.04
CA ASN A 229 -14.95 10.36 4.08
C ASN A 229 -14.16 11.67 3.96
N ASP A 230 -14.89 12.77 3.83
CA ASP A 230 -14.37 14.15 3.71
C ASP A 230 -14.13 14.85 5.06
N GLN A 231 -14.29 14.13 6.17
CA GLN A 231 -14.23 14.70 7.52
C GLN A 231 -12.81 14.64 8.11
N GLY A 232 -12.48 15.63 8.95
CA GLY A 232 -11.19 15.76 9.62
C GLY A 232 -10.09 16.38 8.75
N GLY A 233 -8.92 16.62 9.34
CA GLY A 233 -7.76 17.20 8.66
C GLY A 233 -6.90 16.16 7.93
N PRO A 234 -5.68 16.53 7.50
CA PRO A 234 -4.73 15.60 6.92
C PRO A 234 -4.52 14.35 7.80
N PRO A 235 -4.62 13.14 7.25
CA PRO A 235 -4.42 11.90 8.01
C PRO A 235 -3.04 11.79 8.66
N GLY A 236 -2.02 12.41 8.06
CA GLY A 236 -0.67 12.47 8.63
C GLY A 236 -0.02 11.10 8.83
N THR A 237 -0.41 10.10 8.04
CA THR A 237 0.16 8.74 8.05
C THR A 237 1.61 8.73 7.57
N GLY A 238 2.29 7.58 7.69
CA GLY A 238 3.67 7.42 7.23
C GLY A 238 3.89 6.17 6.38
N GLN A 239 5.10 6.12 5.82
CA GLN A 239 5.62 4.95 5.10
C GLN A 239 7.08 4.71 5.49
N PHE A 240 7.51 3.47 5.44
CA PHE A 240 8.90 3.11 5.63
C PHE A 240 9.34 2.10 4.57
N PHE A 241 10.54 2.28 4.03
CA PHE A 241 11.10 1.40 3.01
C PHE A 241 12.51 0.97 3.40
N ILE A 242 12.84 -0.27 3.05
CA ILE A 242 14.17 -0.85 3.16
C ILE A 242 14.54 -1.35 1.77
N ALA A 243 15.73 -0.99 1.31
CA ALA A 243 16.32 -1.49 0.09
C ALA A 243 17.62 -2.22 0.43
N ILE A 244 17.75 -3.46 -0.02
CA ILE A 244 18.91 -4.32 0.25
C ILE A 244 19.53 -4.70 -1.09
N ASN A 245 20.84 -4.52 -1.24
CA ASN A 245 21.58 -5.03 -2.38
C ASN A 245 21.96 -6.50 -2.11
N PRO A 246 21.29 -7.48 -2.74
CA PRO A 246 21.53 -8.89 -2.46
C PRO A 246 22.93 -9.36 -2.88
N GLU A 247 23.54 -8.75 -3.91
CA GLU A 247 24.87 -9.12 -4.41
C GLU A 247 25.96 -8.90 -3.35
N LYS A 248 25.75 -7.98 -2.41
CA LYS A 248 26.67 -7.74 -1.28
C LYS A 248 26.68 -8.87 -0.25
N TYR A 249 25.67 -9.74 -0.25
CA TYR A 249 25.51 -10.82 0.72
C TYR A 249 25.64 -12.20 0.09
N SER A 250 25.20 -12.38 -1.16
CA SER A 250 25.23 -13.66 -1.84
C SER A 250 25.25 -13.51 -3.36
N ASN A 251 26.27 -14.10 -3.98
CA ASN A 251 26.38 -14.23 -5.44
C ASN A 251 25.34 -15.20 -6.04
N SER A 252 24.64 -15.96 -5.21
CA SER A 252 23.66 -16.97 -5.65
C SER A 252 22.22 -16.55 -5.47
N PHE A 253 21.96 -15.30 -5.05
CA PHE A 253 20.62 -14.84 -4.70
C PHE A 253 19.61 -15.02 -5.84
N GLU A 254 19.89 -14.51 -7.04
CA GLU A 254 18.96 -14.66 -8.19
C GLU A 254 18.72 -16.13 -8.55
N ASP A 255 19.75 -16.98 -8.53
CA ASP A 255 19.58 -18.41 -8.82
C ASP A 255 18.73 -19.13 -7.77
N LYS A 256 18.81 -18.72 -6.50
CA LYS A 256 17.96 -19.26 -5.43
C LYS A 256 16.52 -18.78 -5.60
N ILE A 257 16.29 -17.53 -5.98
CA ILE A 257 14.96 -17.01 -6.31
C ILE A 257 14.36 -17.77 -7.51
N GLU A 258 15.14 -17.99 -8.56
CA GLU A 258 14.71 -18.78 -9.72
C GLU A 258 14.31 -20.20 -9.31
N LYS A 259 15.10 -20.86 -8.46
CA LYS A 259 14.76 -22.20 -7.95
C LYS A 259 13.43 -22.21 -7.18
N ILE A 260 13.19 -21.21 -6.33
CA ILE A 260 11.91 -21.07 -5.61
C ILE A 260 10.75 -20.85 -6.60
N ILE A 261 10.92 -19.95 -7.57
CA ILE A 261 9.92 -19.67 -8.61
C ILE A 261 9.57 -20.94 -9.39
N LYS A 262 10.58 -21.71 -9.84
CA LYS A 262 10.38 -22.97 -10.55
C LYS A 262 9.63 -23.99 -9.69
N SER A 263 10.01 -24.13 -8.42
CA SER A 263 9.35 -25.05 -7.48
C SER A 263 7.88 -24.71 -7.22
N ILE A 264 7.50 -23.43 -7.27
CA ILE A 264 6.10 -23.02 -7.19
C ILE A 264 5.40 -23.35 -8.51
N LYS A 265 5.99 -22.95 -9.65
CA LYS A 265 5.39 -23.12 -10.98
C LYS A 265 5.25 -24.58 -11.43
N SER A 266 6.00 -25.51 -10.84
CA SER A 266 5.88 -26.94 -11.14
C SER A 266 4.60 -27.59 -10.58
N GLN A 267 3.81 -26.85 -9.80
CA GLN A 267 2.54 -27.31 -9.25
C GLN A 267 1.38 -26.75 -10.08
N GLU A 268 0.48 -27.62 -10.55
CA GLU A 268 -0.54 -27.34 -11.59
C GLU A 268 -1.35 -26.05 -11.39
N LYS A 269 -1.72 -25.72 -10.15
CA LYS A 269 -2.59 -24.57 -9.82
C LYS A 269 -1.89 -23.48 -9.02
N ALA A 270 -0.61 -23.69 -8.68
CA ALA A 270 0.11 -22.74 -7.85
C ALA A 270 0.47 -21.49 -8.63
N ARG A 271 0.57 -20.37 -7.92
CA ARG A 271 0.89 -19.07 -8.51
C ARG A 271 1.98 -18.41 -7.67
N VAL A 272 3.01 -17.93 -8.35
CA VAL A 272 4.00 -17.06 -7.72
C VAL A 272 3.31 -15.78 -7.25
N PRO A 273 3.53 -15.30 -6.01
CA PRO A 273 2.96 -14.04 -5.53
C PRO A 273 3.25 -12.88 -6.50
N GLY A 274 2.19 -12.16 -6.89
CA GLY A 274 2.28 -11.05 -7.84
C GLY A 274 2.18 -11.45 -9.33
N SER A 275 2.28 -12.74 -9.68
CA SER A 275 2.27 -13.20 -11.08
C SER A 275 1.03 -12.74 -11.88
N LYS A 276 -0.17 -12.79 -11.28
CA LYS A 276 -1.40 -12.27 -11.91
C LYS A 276 -1.29 -10.78 -12.23
N ARG A 277 -0.80 -9.98 -11.29
CA ARG A 277 -0.63 -8.52 -11.44
C ARG A 277 0.39 -8.19 -12.53
N ILE A 278 1.49 -8.93 -12.58
CA ILE A 278 2.53 -8.82 -13.61
C ILE A 278 1.97 -9.17 -15.00
N SER A 279 1.20 -10.27 -15.10
CA SER A 279 0.56 -10.70 -16.35
C SER A 279 -0.46 -9.67 -16.85
N ASN A 280 -1.31 -9.16 -15.96
CA ASN A 280 -2.26 -8.10 -16.28
C ASN A 280 -1.54 -6.86 -16.80
N TYR A 281 -0.49 -6.41 -16.12
CA TYR A 281 0.27 -5.23 -16.54
C TYR A 281 0.85 -5.38 -17.94
N LYS A 282 1.49 -6.53 -18.23
CA LYS A 282 2.05 -6.80 -19.57
C LYS A 282 0.98 -6.78 -20.66
N THR A 283 -0.22 -7.26 -20.34
CA THR A 283 -1.34 -7.27 -21.28
C THR A 283 -1.91 -5.88 -21.48
N ASN A 284 -2.04 -5.09 -20.42
CA ASN A 284 -2.82 -3.85 -20.44
C ASN A 284 -2.00 -2.62 -20.81
N VAL A 285 -0.69 -2.59 -20.55
CA VAL A 285 0.14 -1.36 -20.66
C VAL A 285 0.14 -0.73 -22.07
N ASN A 286 -0.03 -1.54 -23.12
CA ASN A 286 -0.07 -1.09 -24.51
C ASN A 286 -1.47 -1.11 -25.13
N ASN A 287 -2.49 -1.35 -24.31
CA ASN A 287 -3.89 -1.43 -24.74
C ASN A 287 -4.68 -0.24 -24.18
N GLU A 288 -5.83 0.03 -24.79
CA GLU A 288 -6.79 0.99 -24.25
C GLU A 288 -7.32 0.53 -22.89
N ILE A 289 -7.46 1.46 -21.96
CA ILE A 289 -8.04 1.19 -20.65
C ILE A 289 -9.54 1.42 -20.72
N SER A 290 -10.32 0.35 -20.56
CA SER A 290 -11.78 0.44 -20.44
C SER A 290 -12.20 0.79 -19.02
N ILE A 291 -12.89 1.92 -18.85
CA ILE A 291 -13.56 2.31 -17.61
C ILE A 291 -15.07 2.50 -17.83
N LYS A 292 -15.87 2.31 -16.77
CA LYS A 292 -17.33 2.53 -16.84
C LYS A 292 -17.61 4.01 -17.16
N GLU A 293 -18.59 4.25 -18.01
CA GLU A 293 -18.99 5.60 -18.45
C GLU A 293 -19.30 6.53 -17.27
N GLU A 294 -20.01 6.05 -16.25
CA GLU A 294 -20.30 6.81 -15.02
C GLU A 294 -19.01 7.30 -14.32
N LEU A 295 -17.98 6.44 -14.24
CA LEU A 295 -16.69 6.80 -13.64
C LEU A 295 -15.92 7.78 -14.54
N TYR A 296 -15.96 7.59 -15.86
CA TYR A 296 -15.36 8.52 -16.81
C TYR A 296 -15.96 9.92 -16.68
N ASN A 297 -17.29 10.04 -16.76
CA ASN A 297 -18.00 11.31 -16.64
C ASN A 297 -17.68 12.02 -15.33
N LYS A 298 -17.62 11.27 -14.22
CA LYS A 298 -17.23 11.80 -12.91
C LYS A 298 -15.79 12.30 -12.85
N ILE A 299 -14.86 11.65 -13.55
CA ILE A 299 -13.46 12.10 -13.60
C ILE A 299 -13.35 13.37 -14.44
N ILE A 300 -14.00 13.42 -15.60
CA ILE A 300 -13.99 14.60 -16.47
C ILE A 300 -14.58 15.82 -15.77
N SER A 301 -15.69 15.66 -15.05
CA SER A 301 -16.30 16.78 -14.28
C SER A 301 -15.43 17.30 -13.12
N LEU A 302 -14.32 16.63 -12.79
CA LEU A 302 -13.35 17.07 -11.77
C LEU A 302 -12.12 17.75 -12.38
N SER A 303 -11.99 17.73 -13.71
CA SER A 303 -10.92 18.38 -14.45
C SER A 303 -11.22 19.84 -14.79
N GLU A 304 -12.50 20.19 -14.79
CA GLU A 304 -13.05 21.56 -14.85
C GLU A 304 -12.98 22.25 -13.47
#